data_AF-B5DTR3-F1
#
_entry.id   AF-B5DTR3-F1
#
_cell.length_a   1.000
_cell.length_b   1.000
_cell.length_c   1.000
_cell.angle_alpha   90.00
_cell.angle_beta   90.00
_cell.angle_gamma   90.00
#
_symmetry.space_group_name_H-M   'P 1'
#
loop_
_entity.id
_entity.type
_entity.pdbx_description
1 polymer ?
#
loop_
_entity_poly.entity_id
_entity_poly.type
_entity_poly.pdbx_seq_one_letter_code
_entity_poly.pdbx_strand_id
1 'polypeptide(L)'
;ITSYFIQNLGFSFGISDVTPSQKLLHHKEILLERGYAKCNDYIEHLKSGTLQCQPGCTPKETLESVMLRELSGIREQAAKTCFAELHPTNSALIMALSGSKGSNINISQMIACVGQQAISGKRVPNGFENRALPHFDRHSAIPAARGFVQNSFYSGLTPTEFFFHTMAGREGLVDTAVKTAETGYLQRRLVKCLEDLVVHYDGTVRNAVSEMVDTIYGGDGLDPVSMETRNKPVDLIHQYNNLRAQIPHRVQNALPAAEIPVVLESLLQNSEFTDARADFKMDIITKDKVEGTEVICMWI
;
A
#
# COMPACT_ATOMS: atom_id res chain seq x y z
N ILE A 1 -10.23 23.69 -16.92
CA ILE A 1 -8.95 23.67 -17.67
C ILE A 1 -8.55 22.23 -18.03
N THR A 2 -8.34 21.33 -17.06
CA THR A 2 -7.91 19.94 -17.31
C THR A 2 -8.80 19.17 -18.28
N SER A 3 -10.13 19.19 -18.07
CA SER A 3 -11.07 18.50 -18.97
C SER A 3 -11.01 19.03 -20.41
N TYR A 4 -10.89 20.35 -20.58
CA TYR A 4 -10.78 20.99 -21.89
C TYR A 4 -9.45 20.64 -22.58
N PHE A 5 -8.35 20.61 -21.83
CA PHE A 5 -7.04 20.19 -22.32
C PHE A 5 -7.05 18.74 -22.83
N ILE A 6 -7.58 17.80 -22.03
CA ILE A 6 -7.66 16.38 -22.43
C ILE A 6 -8.57 16.19 -23.65
N GLN A 7 -9.68 16.92 -23.70
CA GLN A 7 -10.61 16.85 -24.84
C GLN A 7 -9.95 17.30 -26.15
N ASN A 8 -9.13 18.35 -26.12
CA ASN A 8 -8.46 18.87 -27.31
C ASN A 8 -7.21 18.06 -27.70
N LEU A 9 -6.45 17.54 -26.72
CA LEU A 9 -5.28 16.70 -26.96
C LEU A 9 -5.68 15.34 -27.55
N GLY A 10 -6.79 14.79 -27.05
CA GLY A 10 -7.20 13.41 -27.31
C GLY A 10 -6.44 12.43 -26.41
N PHE A 11 -7.17 11.65 -25.63
CA PHE A 11 -6.61 10.56 -24.84
C PHE A 11 -7.44 9.31 -25.08
N SER A 12 -6.79 8.26 -25.59
CA SER A 12 -7.45 7.01 -25.95
C SER A 12 -6.66 5.82 -25.40
N PHE A 13 -7.38 4.72 -25.14
CA PHE A 13 -6.83 3.46 -24.67
C PHE A 13 -7.23 2.37 -25.66
N GLY A 14 -6.24 1.72 -26.25
CA GLY A 14 -6.43 0.70 -27.28
C GLY A 14 -5.81 -0.65 -26.94
N ILE A 15 -6.08 -1.64 -27.78
CA ILE A 15 -5.49 -2.98 -27.64
C ILE A 15 -3.95 -2.96 -27.78
N SER A 16 -3.41 -2.01 -28.52
CA SER A 16 -1.97 -1.78 -28.67
C SER A 16 -1.30 -1.43 -27.34
N ASP A 17 -2.00 -0.76 -26.42
CA ASP A 17 -1.45 -0.34 -25.14
C ASP A 17 -1.20 -1.52 -24.19
N VAL A 18 -1.89 -2.64 -24.42
CA VAL A 18 -1.80 -3.88 -23.63
C VAL A 18 -1.20 -5.05 -24.41
N THR A 19 -0.63 -4.79 -25.58
CA THR A 19 0.03 -5.83 -26.38
C THR A 19 1.43 -6.10 -25.83
N PRO A 20 1.75 -7.34 -25.41
CA PRO A 20 3.06 -7.66 -24.83
C PRO A 20 4.17 -7.63 -25.88
N SER A 21 5.35 -7.12 -25.50
CA SER A 21 6.55 -7.22 -26.34
C SER A 21 7.10 -8.65 -26.33
N GLN A 22 7.79 -9.06 -27.40
CA GLN A 22 8.42 -10.40 -27.45
C GLN A 22 9.45 -10.61 -26.34
N LYS A 23 10.17 -9.53 -25.98
CA LYS A 23 11.12 -9.54 -24.87
C LYS A 23 10.42 -9.80 -23.53
N LEU A 24 9.25 -9.19 -23.30
CA LEU A 24 8.45 -9.45 -22.11
C LEU A 24 7.94 -10.89 -22.06
N LEU A 25 7.47 -11.45 -23.18
CA LEU A 25 7.02 -12.83 -23.27
C LEU A 25 8.15 -13.82 -22.93
N HIS A 26 9.33 -13.62 -23.51
CA HIS A 26 10.49 -14.47 -23.21
C HIS A 26 10.92 -14.36 -21.74
N HIS A 27 10.98 -13.15 -21.19
CA HIS A 27 11.32 -12.97 -19.77
C HIS A 27 10.27 -13.59 -18.84
N LYS A 28 8.98 -13.51 -19.21
CA LYS A 28 7.88 -14.18 -18.50
C LYS A 28 8.08 -15.70 -18.50
N GLU A 29 8.41 -16.31 -19.62
CA GLU A 29 8.62 -17.77 -19.72
C GLU A 29 9.74 -18.22 -18.78
N ILE A 30 10.90 -17.56 -18.82
CA ILE A 30 12.03 -17.83 -17.91
C ILE A 30 11.61 -17.72 -16.44
N LEU A 31 10.84 -16.68 -16.12
CA LEU A 31 10.38 -16.41 -14.77
C LEU A 31 9.40 -17.50 -14.28
N LEU A 32 8.48 -17.94 -15.14
CA LEU A 32 7.56 -19.04 -14.87
C LEU A 32 8.28 -20.37 -14.69
N GLU A 33 9.21 -20.71 -15.59
CA GLU A 33 10.01 -21.94 -15.51
C GLU A 33 10.79 -22.00 -14.20
N ARG A 34 11.48 -20.91 -13.82
CA ARG A 34 12.20 -20.81 -12.56
C ARG A 34 11.27 -20.93 -11.35
N GLY A 35 10.10 -20.31 -11.42
CA GLY A 35 9.08 -20.37 -10.37
C GLY A 35 8.51 -21.77 -10.18
N TYR A 36 8.22 -22.47 -11.28
CA TYR A 36 7.72 -23.84 -11.28
C TYR A 36 8.78 -24.84 -10.82
N ALA A 37 10.05 -24.67 -11.22
CA ALA A 37 11.15 -25.48 -10.73
C ALA A 37 11.26 -25.42 -9.20
N LYS A 38 11.29 -24.21 -8.62
CA LYS A 38 11.27 -24.03 -7.16
C LYS A 38 10.06 -24.67 -6.49
N CYS A 39 8.88 -24.53 -7.10
CA CYS A 39 7.66 -25.13 -6.58
C CYS A 39 7.76 -26.67 -6.55
N ASN A 40 8.34 -27.27 -7.59
CA ASN A 40 8.58 -28.70 -7.64
C ASN A 40 9.60 -29.13 -6.57
N ASP A 41 10.68 -28.36 -6.36
CA ASP A 41 11.65 -28.62 -5.30
C ASP A 41 10.98 -28.66 -3.92
N TYR A 42 10.09 -27.71 -3.61
CA TYR A 42 9.35 -27.72 -2.35
C TYR A 42 8.42 -28.93 -2.21
N ILE A 43 7.78 -29.36 -3.31
CA ILE A 43 6.95 -30.56 -3.32
C ILE A 43 7.81 -31.81 -3.08
N GLU A 44 9.00 -31.89 -3.66
CA GLU A 44 9.95 -32.98 -3.44
C GLU A 44 10.46 -33.00 -2.00
N HIS A 45 10.82 -31.84 -1.43
CA HIS A 45 11.21 -31.72 -0.02
C HIS A 45 10.10 -32.13 0.95
N LEU A 46 8.82 -31.92 0.59
CA LEU A 46 7.71 -32.43 1.38
C LEU A 46 7.63 -33.97 1.28
N LYS A 47 7.81 -34.53 0.09
CA LYS A 47 7.79 -35.99 -0.13
C LYS A 47 8.95 -36.71 0.58
N SER A 48 10.13 -36.10 0.61
CA SER A 48 11.31 -36.62 1.34
C SER A 48 11.25 -36.36 2.85
N GLY A 49 10.30 -35.55 3.32
CA GLY A 49 10.20 -35.16 4.73
C GLY A 49 11.26 -34.17 5.21
N THR A 50 12.02 -33.55 4.30
CA THR A 50 13.11 -32.61 4.63
C THR A 50 12.67 -31.14 4.63
N LEU A 51 11.38 -30.85 4.39
CA LEU A 51 10.86 -29.49 4.35
C LEU A 51 10.93 -28.84 5.74
N GLN A 52 11.63 -27.70 5.84
CA GLN A 52 11.66 -26.90 7.06
C GLN A 52 10.28 -26.30 7.34
N CYS A 53 9.69 -26.68 8.46
CA CYS A 53 8.37 -26.22 8.86
C CYS A 53 8.43 -24.80 9.44
N GLN A 54 7.43 -23.97 9.11
CA GLN A 54 7.27 -22.67 9.75
C GLN A 54 6.79 -22.85 11.20
N PRO A 55 7.17 -21.96 12.14
CA PRO A 55 6.74 -22.05 13.53
C PRO A 55 5.22 -22.08 13.64
N GLY A 56 4.68 -23.10 14.32
CA GLY A 56 3.23 -23.26 14.53
C GLY A 56 2.43 -23.81 13.35
N CYS A 57 3.07 -24.12 12.22
CA CYS A 57 2.40 -24.66 11.02
C CYS A 57 2.71 -26.16 10.84
N THR A 58 1.75 -26.92 10.31
CA THR A 58 2.01 -28.29 9.86
C THR A 58 2.91 -28.29 8.60
N PRO A 59 3.57 -29.41 8.25
CA PRO A 59 4.39 -29.48 7.03
C PRO A 59 3.60 -29.14 5.75
N LYS A 60 2.33 -29.56 5.67
CA LYS A 60 1.44 -29.26 4.53
C LYS A 60 1.06 -27.78 4.47
N GLU A 61 0.73 -27.17 5.60
CA GLU A 61 0.44 -25.73 5.67
C GLU A 61 1.68 -24.90 5.37
N THR A 62 2.85 -25.36 5.81
CA THR A 62 4.12 -24.72 5.45
C THR A 62 4.36 -24.76 3.94
N LEU A 63 4.15 -25.92 3.29
CA LEU A 63 4.25 -26.01 1.84
C LEU A 63 3.30 -25.00 1.17
N GLU A 64 2.04 -24.96 1.57
CA GLU A 64 1.05 -24.05 0.99
C GLU A 64 1.43 -22.56 1.17
N SER A 65 1.91 -22.19 2.36
CA SER A 65 2.39 -20.84 2.67
C SER A 65 3.59 -20.43 1.81
N VAL A 66 4.60 -21.30 1.71
CA VAL A 66 5.81 -21.05 0.92
C VAL A 66 5.48 -20.99 -0.58
N MET A 67 4.66 -21.92 -1.08
CA MET A 67 4.21 -21.90 -2.47
C MET A 67 3.42 -20.65 -2.81
N LEU A 68 2.48 -20.24 -1.95
CA LEU A 68 1.71 -19.01 -2.15
C LEU A 68 2.63 -17.77 -2.21
N ARG A 69 3.64 -17.71 -1.35
CA ARG A 69 4.63 -16.62 -1.33
C ARG A 69 5.44 -16.57 -2.63
N GLU A 70 6.01 -17.69 -3.08
CA GLU A 70 6.80 -17.72 -4.31
C GLU A 70 5.96 -17.36 -5.54
N LEU A 71 4.76 -17.94 -5.66
CA LEU A 71 3.85 -17.68 -6.79
C LEU A 71 3.32 -16.25 -6.79
N SER A 72 3.13 -15.65 -5.61
CA SER A 72 2.80 -14.22 -5.50
C SER A 72 3.98 -13.33 -5.91
N GLY A 73 5.22 -13.75 -5.60
CA GLY A 73 6.45 -13.07 -6.01
C GLY A 73 6.66 -13.08 -7.53
N ILE A 74 6.32 -14.18 -8.20
CA ILE A 74 6.33 -14.29 -9.68
C ILE A 74 5.51 -13.16 -10.31
N ARG A 75 4.28 -12.94 -9.81
CA ARG A 75 3.39 -11.88 -10.30
C ARG A 75 4.00 -10.49 -10.12
N GLU A 76 4.60 -10.21 -8.96
CA GLU A 76 5.20 -8.90 -8.70
C GLU A 76 6.43 -8.63 -9.59
N GLN A 77 7.27 -9.65 -9.80
CA GLN A 77 8.42 -9.55 -10.71
C GLN A 77 7.96 -9.37 -12.17
N ALA A 78 6.95 -10.12 -12.61
CA ALA A 78 6.36 -9.96 -13.93
C ALA A 78 5.77 -8.55 -14.12
N ALA A 79 5.16 -7.96 -13.08
CA ALA A 79 4.69 -6.58 -13.11
C ALA A 79 5.86 -5.60 -13.28
N LYS A 80 6.95 -5.74 -12.52
CA LYS A 80 8.12 -4.85 -12.64
C LYS A 80 8.72 -4.89 -14.06
N THR A 81 8.90 -6.08 -14.63
CA THR A 81 9.38 -6.22 -16.02
C THR A 81 8.40 -5.60 -17.02
N CYS A 82 7.09 -5.84 -16.84
CA CYS A 82 6.07 -5.27 -17.71
C CYS A 82 6.16 -3.74 -17.75
N PHE A 83 6.29 -3.07 -16.60
CA PHE A 83 6.38 -1.62 -16.54
C PHE A 83 7.68 -1.04 -17.08
N ALA A 84 8.79 -1.79 -16.96
CA ALA A 84 10.07 -1.39 -17.55
C ALA A 84 10.07 -1.46 -19.09
N GLU A 85 9.22 -2.31 -19.67
CA GLU A 85 9.14 -2.51 -21.13
C GLU A 85 8.10 -1.62 -21.81
N LEU A 86 7.10 -1.10 -21.08
CA LEU A 86 6.09 -0.22 -21.64
C LEU A 86 6.68 1.15 -22.01
N HIS A 87 6.35 1.64 -23.20
CA HIS A 87 6.80 2.96 -23.65
C HIS A 87 6.24 4.07 -22.74
N PRO A 88 7.01 5.12 -22.39
CA PRO A 88 6.53 6.22 -21.53
C PRO A 88 5.27 6.94 -22.01
N THR A 89 5.00 6.95 -23.32
CA THR A 89 3.80 7.57 -23.90
C THR A 89 2.58 6.63 -23.96
N ASN A 90 2.71 5.39 -23.50
CA ASN A 90 1.60 4.43 -23.50
C ASN A 90 0.50 4.90 -22.54
N SER A 91 -0.74 4.91 -23.01
CA SER A 91 -1.89 5.40 -22.25
C SER A 91 -2.13 4.60 -20.96
N ALA A 92 -1.95 3.27 -20.98
CA ALA A 92 -2.08 2.42 -19.81
C ALA A 92 -1.06 2.82 -18.72
N LEU A 93 0.19 3.03 -19.12
CA LEU A 93 1.26 3.42 -18.21
C LEU A 93 1.00 4.81 -17.62
N ILE A 94 0.60 5.79 -18.44
CA ILE A 94 0.26 7.14 -17.99
C ILE A 94 -0.90 7.11 -16.98
N MET A 95 -1.94 6.30 -17.21
CA MET A 95 -3.09 6.18 -16.30
C MET A 95 -2.69 5.60 -14.94
N ALA A 96 -1.80 4.60 -14.92
CA ALA A 96 -1.31 4.02 -13.68
C ALA A 96 -0.37 4.95 -12.91
N LEU A 97 0.59 5.58 -13.59
CA LEU A 97 1.56 6.49 -12.95
C LEU A 97 0.89 7.78 -12.45
N SER A 98 -0.13 8.27 -13.14
CA SER A 98 -0.91 9.45 -12.69
C SER A 98 -1.85 9.16 -11.53
N GLY A 99 -2.05 7.88 -11.15
CA GLY A 99 -2.98 7.50 -10.09
C GLY A 99 -4.46 7.67 -10.45
N SER A 100 -4.79 7.92 -11.71
CA SER A 100 -6.17 8.15 -12.17
C SER A 100 -6.99 6.86 -12.13
N LYS A 101 -6.55 5.82 -12.87
CA LYS A 101 -7.23 4.52 -12.90
C LYS A 101 -6.29 3.43 -13.40
N GLY A 102 -6.31 2.29 -12.72
CA GLY A 102 -5.46 1.15 -13.04
C GLY A 102 -4.26 1.10 -12.10
N SER A 103 -4.08 -0.05 -11.45
CA SER A 103 -2.90 -0.33 -10.64
C SER A 103 -1.84 -1.04 -11.47
N ASN A 104 -0.60 -1.06 -10.98
CA ASN A 104 0.47 -1.85 -11.59
C ASN A 104 0.11 -3.33 -11.71
N ILE A 105 -0.66 -3.84 -10.75
CA ILE A 105 -1.15 -5.21 -10.75
C ILE A 105 -2.14 -5.41 -11.91
N ASN A 106 -3.14 -4.54 -12.05
CA ASN A 106 -4.19 -4.72 -13.07
C ASN A 106 -3.61 -4.68 -14.49
N ILE A 107 -2.67 -3.77 -14.76
CA ILE A 107 -1.98 -3.71 -16.07
C ILE A 107 -1.14 -4.96 -16.30
N SER A 108 -0.41 -5.41 -15.28
CA SER A 108 0.36 -6.66 -15.38
C SER A 108 -0.54 -7.88 -15.64
N GLN A 109 -1.75 -7.93 -15.10
CA GLN A 109 -2.71 -9.00 -15.37
C GLN A 109 -3.25 -8.97 -16.81
N MET A 110 -3.41 -7.77 -17.38
CA MET A 110 -3.79 -7.61 -18.78
C MET A 110 -2.69 -8.10 -19.72
N ILE A 111 -1.42 -7.81 -19.42
CA ILE A 111 -0.30 -8.00 -20.36
C ILE A 111 0.50 -9.28 -20.08
N ALA A 112 0.95 -9.48 -18.84
CA ALA A 112 1.92 -10.52 -18.45
C ALA A 112 1.28 -11.82 -17.94
N CYS A 113 0.67 -11.80 -16.75
CA CYS A 113 -0.03 -12.97 -16.18
C CYS A 113 -1.00 -12.56 -15.07
N VAL A 114 -2.10 -13.30 -14.90
CA VAL A 114 -3.06 -13.03 -13.82
C VAL A 114 -2.47 -13.41 -12.44
N GLY A 115 -1.72 -14.52 -12.38
CA GLY A 115 -1.04 -15.02 -11.19
C GLY A 115 -1.89 -15.97 -10.32
N GLN A 116 -1.43 -16.20 -9.09
CA GLN A 116 -2.09 -17.13 -8.16
C GLN A 116 -3.48 -16.64 -7.76
N GLN A 117 -4.50 -17.49 -7.96
CA GLN A 117 -5.84 -17.29 -7.41
C GLN A 117 -5.87 -17.86 -5.99
N ALA A 118 -6.16 -17.01 -5.00
CA ALA A 118 -6.32 -17.41 -3.61
C ALA A 118 -7.79 -17.36 -3.22
N ILE A 119 -8.23 -18.34 -2.43
CA ILE A 119 -9.56 -18.39 -1.83
C ILE A 119 -9.38 -18.41 -0.32
N SER A 120 -9.90 -17.39 0.37
CA SER A 120 -9.83 -17.21 1.82
C SER A 120 -8.40 -17.31 2.38
N GLY A 121 -7.46 -16.67 1.68
CA GLY A 121 -6.04 -16.62 2.05
C GLY A 121 -5.23 -17.89 1.76
N LYS A 122 -5.84 -18.91 1.14
CA LYS A 122 -5.17 -20.17 0.76
C LYS A 122 -5.21 -20.35 -0.76
N ARG A 123 -4.35 -21.19 -1.32
CA ARG A 123 -4.51 -21.62 -2.72
C ARG A 123 -5.81 -22.40 -2.90
N VAL A 124 -6.28 -22.53 -4.14
CA VAL A 124 -7.58 -23.16 -4.44
C VAL A 124 -7.67 -24.55 -3.78
N PRO A 125 -8.67 -24.79 -2.91
CA PRO A 125 -8.79 -26.03 -2.17
C PRO A 125 -9.21 -27.20 -3.09
N ASN A 126 -9.08 -28.42 -2.58
CA ASN A 126 -9.55 -29.59 -3.31
C ASN A 126 -11.07 -29.69 -3.20
N GLY A 127 -11.78 -29.42 -4.29
CA GLY A 127 -13.24 -29.52 -4.35
C GLY A 127 -13.77 -30.92 -4.69
N PHE A 128 -12.92 -31.81 -5.20
CA PHE A 128 -13.25 -33.20 -5.54
C PHE A 128 -12.44 -34.18 -4.66
N GLU A 129 -12.43 -35.47 -5.02
CA GLU A 129 -11.56 -36.50 -4.43
C GLU A 129 -10.06 -36.13 -4.54
N ASN A 130 -9.56 -35.37 -3.56
CA ASN A 130 -8.16 -34.95 -3.42
C ASN A 130 -7.58 -34.18 -4.60
N ARG A 131 -8.42 -33.43 -5.33
CA ARG A 131 -8.00 -32.54 -6.44
C ARG A 131 -8.94 -31.35 -6.58
N ALA A 132 -8.46 -30.26 -7.17
CA ALA A 132 -9.26 -29.06 -7.38
C ALA A 132 -10.21 -29.19 -8.59
N LEU A 133 -9.74 -29.78 -9.70
CA LEU A 133 -10.55 -30.06 -10.90
C LEU A 133 -10.36 -31.51 -11.38
N PRO A 134 -11.33 -32.09 -12.10
CA PRO A 134 -11.24 -33.46 -12.64
C PRO A 134 -10.11 -33.67 -13.66
N HIS A 135 -9.62 -32.57 -14.28
CA HIS A 135 -8.57 -32.57 -15.30
C HIS A 135 -7.16 -32.76 -14.76
N PHE A 136 -6.97 -32.72 -13.44
CA PHE A 136 -5.67 -32.90 -12.80
C PHE A 136 -5.60 -34.24 -12.06
N ASP A 137 -4.38 -34.75 -11.90
CA ASP A 137 -4.15 -35.96 -11.12
C ASP A 137 -4.51 -35.79 -9.64
N ARG A 138 -4.89 -36.91 -9.02
CA ARG A 138 -5.17 -36.96 -7.58
C ARG A 138 -3.92 -36.56 -6.79
N HIS A 139 -4.11 -35.77 -5.74
CA HIS A 139 -3.05 -35.25 -4.87
C HIS A 139 -2.01 -34.34 -5.56
N SER A 140 -2.30 -33.85 -6.78
CA SER A 140 -1.40 -32.92 -7.46
C SER A 140 -1.34 -31.56 -6.76
N ALA A 141 -0.13 -31.17 -6.34
CA ALA A 141 0.14 -29.89 -5.66
C ALA A 141 0.77 -28.84 -6.58
N ILE A 142 0.93 -29.16 -7.87
CA ILE A 142 1.56 -28.27 -8.85
C ILE A 142 0.81 -26.92 -8.93
N PRO A 143 1.49 -25.82 -9.28
CA PRO A 143 0.88 -24.50 -9.37
C PRO A 143 -0.41 -24.47 -10.21
N ALA A 144 -0.40 -25.05 -11.41
CA ALA A 144 -1.56 -25.09 -12.30
C ALA A 144 -2.78 -25.83 -11.71
N ALA A 145 -2.56 -26.92 -10.96
CA ALA A 145 -3.63 -27.69 -10.33
C ALA A 145 -4.25 -26.98 -9.11
N ARG A 146 -3.54 -25.99 -8.57
CA ARG A 146 -3.91 -25.25 -7.36
C ARG A 146 -4.22 -23.77 -7.66
N GLY A 147 -4.62 -23.47 -8.89
CA GLY A 147 -5.17 -22.16 -9.27
C GLY A 147 -4.14 -21.10 -9.63
N PHE A 148 -2.94 -21.47 -10.07
CA PHE A 148 -2.03 -20.51 -10.69
C PHE A 148 -2.42 -20.27 -12.15
N VAL A 149 -2.66 -19.01 -12.51
CA VAL A 149 -3.02 -18.59 -13.87
C VAL A 149 -1.81 -17.94 -14.52
N GLN A 150 -1.21 -18.64 -15.48
CA GLN A 150 0.02 -18.20 -16.16
C GLN A 150 -0.26 -17.27 -17.34
N ASN A 151 -1.44 -17.40 -17.94
CA ASN A 151 -1.85 -16.55 -19.04
C ASN A 151 -2.31 -15.17 -18.56
N SER A 152 -2.25 -14.19 -19.46
CA SER A 152 -2.80 -12.85 -19.24
C SER A 152 -4.19 -12.73 -19.87
N PHE A 153 -4.90 -11.65 -19.58
CA PHE A 153 -6.17 -11.38 -20.25
C PHE A 153 -5.98 -11.13 -21.75
N TYR A 154 -4.82 -10.60 -22.17
CA TYR A 154 -4.49 -10.44 -23.58
C TYR A 154 -4.30 -11.78 -24.29
N SER A 155 -3.52 -12.71 -23.71
CA SER A 155 -3.27 -14.02 -24.32
C SER A 155 -4.50 -14.95 -24.29
N GLY A 156 -5.46 -14.65 -23.42
CA GLY A 156 -6.64 -15.47 -23.17
C GLY A 156 -6.37 -16.57 -22.14
N LEU A 157 -7.41 -16.93 -21.38
CA LEU A 157 -7.34 -17.94 -20.34
C LEU A 157 -7.75 -19.31 -20.88
N THR A 158 -7.05 -20.36 -20.46
CA THR A 158 -7.49 -21.74 -20.70
C THR A 158 -8.76 -22.06 -19.87
N PRO A 159 -9.54 -23.10 -20.21
CA PRO A 159 -10.76 -23.43 -19.48
C PRO A 159 -10.55 -23.67 -17.98
N THR A 160 -9.44 -24.28 -17.57
CA THR A 160 -9.08 -24.49 -16.16
C THR A 160 -8.73 -23.19 -15.45
N GLU A 161 -7.93 -22.33 -16.09
CA GLU A 161 -7.59 -21.01 -15.59
C GLU A 161 -8.81 -20.10 -15.44
N PHE A 162 -9.69 -20.09 -16.43
CA PHE A 162 -10.95 -19.33 -16.38
C PHE A 162 -11.81 -19.80 -15.20
N PHE A 163 -11.93 -21.11 -14.99
CA PHE A 163 -12.68 -21.64 -13.86
C PHE A 163 -12.08 -21.22 -12.52
N PHE A 164 -10.76 -21.33 -12.34
CA PHE A 164 -10.10 -20.86 -11.12
C PHE A 164 -10.25 -19.35 -10.90
N HIS A 165 -10.18 -18.56 -11.98
CA HIS A 165 -10.39 -17.12 -11.90
C HIS A 165 -11.81 -16.77 -11.46
N THR A 166 -12.83 -17.47 -11.98
CA THR A 166 -14.22 -17.26 -11.55
C THR A 166 -14.47 -17.67 -10.09
N MET A 167 -13.78 -18.70 -9.57
CA MET A 167 -13.85 -19.05 -8.14
C MET A 167 -13.40 -17.90 -7.24
N ALA A 168 -12.23 -17.32 -7.53
CA ALA A 168 -11.72 -16.18 -6.78
C ALA A 168 -12.58 -14.92 -6.98
N GLY A 169 -13.08 -14.69 -8.20
CA GLY A 169 -14.01 -13.59 -8.49
C GLY A 169 -15.30 -13.67 -7.67
N ARG A 170 -15.85 -14.88 -7.47
CA ARG A 170 -17.04 -15.09 -6.64
C ARG A 170 -16.78 -14.77 -5.16
N GLU A 171 -15.61 -15.12 -4.64
CA GLU A 171 -15.26 -14.75 -3.26
C GLU A 171 -15.25 -13.24 -3.08
N GLY A 172 -14.62 -12.49 -4.00
CA GLY A 172 -14.59 -11.02 -3.91
C GLY A 172 -15.99 -10.38 -3.89
N LEU A 173 -16.92 -10.91 -4.69
CA LEU A 173 -18.33 -10.45 -4.69
C LEU A 173 -19.04 -10.74 -3.37
N VAL A 174 -18.86 -11.94 -2.82
CA VAL A 174 -19.49 -12.35 -1.56
C VAL A 174 -18.88 -11.58 -0.39
N ASP A 175 -17.56 -11.45 -0.35
CA ASP A 175 -16.82 -10.78 0.73
C ASP A 175 -17.23 -9.31 0.85
N THR A 176 -17.37 -8.61 -0.29
CA THR A 176 -17.85 -7.22 -0.33
C THR A 176 -19.28 -7.11 0.23
N ALA A 177 -20.16 -8.02 -0.15
CA ALA A 177 -21.55 -8.01 0.31
C ALA A 177 -21.67 -8.31 1.82
N VAL A 178 -20.89 -9.27 2.34
CA VAL A 178 -20.98 -9.70 3.75
C VAL A 178 -20.30 -8.69 4.68
N LYS A 179 -19.09 -8.22 4.35
CA LYS A 179 -18.32 -7.31 5.23
C LYS A 179 -18.99 -5.95 5.44
N THR A 180 -19.85 -5.52 4.52
CA THR A 180 -20.59 -4.26 4.65
C THR A 180 -21.54 -4.29 5.86
N ALA A 181 -22.19 -5.43 6.13
CA ALA A 181 -23.11 -5.55 7.24
C ALA A 181 -22.39 -5.48 8.60
N GLU A 182 -21.25 -6.16 8.73
CA GLU A 182 -20.46 -6.18 9.97
C GLU A 182 -19.83 -4.82 10.28
N THR A 183 -19.21 -4.19 9.27
CA THR A 183 -18.58 -2.86 9.43
C THR A 183 -19.62 -1.78 9.72
N GLY A 184 -20.78 -1.81 9.05
CA GLY A 184 -21.88 -0.88 9.32
C GLY A 184 -22.49 -1.05 10.72
N TYR A 185 -22.64 -2.30 11.19
CA TYR A 185 -23.14 -2.55 12.55
C TYR A 185 -22.15 -2.11 13.62
N LEU A 186 -20.85 -2.38 13.43
CA LEU A 186 -19.80 -1.90 14.31
C LEU A 186 -19.79 -0.37 14.38
N GLN A 187 -19.83 0.30 13.22
CA GLN A 187 -19.92 1.76 13.15
C GLN A 187 -21.14 2.28 13.90
N ARG A 188 -22.34 1.70 13.68
CA ARG A 188 -23.55 2.11 14.39
C ARG A 188 -23.41 1.97 15.90
N ARG A 189 -22.81 0.89 16.39
CA ARG A 189 -22.58 0.68 17.83
C ARG A 189 -21.64 1.75 18.38
N LEU A 190 -20.52 2.00 17.71
CA LEU A 190 -19.55 3.02 18.14
C LEU A 190 -20.15 4.41 18.13
N VAL A 191 -20.86 4.80 17.06
CA VAL A 191 -21.55 6.09 16.97
C VAL A 191 -22.55 6.24 18.12
N LYS A 192 -23.37 5.22 18.40
CA LYS A 192 -24.34 5.29 19.51
C LYS A 192 -23.71 5.31 20.90
N CYS A 193 -22.49 4.82 21.07
CA CYS A 193 -21.77 4.88 22.34
C CYS A 193 -21.02 6.21 22.54
N LEU A 194 -20.76 6.96 21.47
CA LEU A 194 -19.88 8.14 21.49
C LEU A 194 -20.61 9.43 21.06
N GLU A 195 -21.89 9.36 20.67
CA GLU A 195 -22.64 10.50 20.14
C GLU A 195 -22.90 11.63 21.15
N ASP A 196 -22.73 11.34 22.44
CA ASP A 196 -22.93 12.30 23.53
C ASP A 196 -21.63 12.96 24.02
N LEU A 197 -20.47 12.55 23.48
CA LEU A 197 -19.19 13.13 23.85
C LEU A 197 -19.00 14.50 23.19
N VAL A 198 -18.68 15.51 24.01
CA VAL A 198 -18.46 16.88 23.57
C VAL A 198 -17.19 17.45 24.21
N VAL A 199 -16.44 18.24 23.44
CA VAL A 199 -15.30 19.04 23.93
C VAL A 199 -15.83 20.35 24.53
N HIS A 200 -15.54 20.59 25.80
CA HIS A 200 -15.90 21.82 26.50
C HIS A 200 -14.86 22.93 26.29
N TYR A 201 -15.21 24.17 26.66
CA TYR A 201 -14.32 25.35 26.54
C TYR A 201 -12.98 25.21 27.30
N ASP A 202 -12.92 24.33 28.29
CA ASP A 202 -11.70 24.03 29.05
C ASP A 202 -10.82 22.93 28.40
N GLY A 203 -11.21 22.43 27.22
CA GLY A 203 -10.48 21.39 26.49
C GLY A 203 -10.76 19.96 26.96
N THR A 204 -11.63 19.78 27.97
CA THR A 204 -12.02 18.45 28.49
C THR A 204 -13.11 17.83 27.62
N VAL A 205 -13.09 16.50 27.50
CA VAL A 205 -14.16 15.73 26.83
C VAL A 205 -15.09 15.17 27.89
N ARG A 206 -16.38 15.48 27.79
CA ARG A 206 -17.39 15.05 28.76
C ARG A 206 -18.59 14.42 28.06
N ASN A 207 -19.26 13.52 28.77
CA ASN A 207 -20.51 12.89 28.32
C ASN A 207 -21.74 13.75 28.67
N ALA A 208 -22.95 13.30 28.30
CA ALA A 208 -24.19 14.03 28.57
C ALA A 208 -24.50 14.24 30.07
N VAL A 209 -23.95 13.41 30.95
CA VAL A 209 -24.10 13.50 32.42
C VAL A 209 -23.01 14.38 33.04
N SER A 210 -22.17 15.03 32.22
CA SER A 210 -21.02 15.84 32.63
C SER A 210 -19.90 15.06 33.34
N GLU A 211 -19.84 13.74 33.15
CA GLU A 211 -18.68 12.95 33.57
C GLU A 211 -17.51 13.19 32.62
N MET A 212 -16.33 13.40 33.18
CA MET A 212 -15.11 13.64 32.42
C MET A 212 -14.55 12.32 31.89
N VAL A 213 -14.47 12.19 30.57
CA VAL A 213 -13.94 11.02 29.87
C VAL A 213 -12.47 11.22 29.53
N ASP A 214 -12.11 12.42 29.08
CA ASP A 214 -10.73 12.80 28.76
C ASP A 214 -10.44 14.20 29.32
N THR A 215 -9.27 14.37 29.93
CA THR A 215 -8.85 15.65 30.51
C THR A 215 -8.39 16.65 29.46
N ILE A 216 -7.81 16.15 28.36
CA ILE A 216 -7.33 16.97 27.24
C ILE A 216 -7.68 16.18 25.99
N TYR A 217 -8.56 16.72 25.13
CA TYR A 217 -9.00 16.03 23.90
C TYR A 217 -7.82 15.44 23.11
N GLY A 218 -7.78 14.12 22.95
CA GLY A 218 -6.73 13.46 22.16
C GLY A 218 -5.33 13.51 22.79
N GLY A 219 -5.23 13.90 24.06
CA GLY A 219 -3.98 14.08 24.81
C GLY A 219 -3.24 15.39 24.49
N ASP A 220 -3.44 15.96 23.30
CA ASP A 220 -2.76 17.15 22.82
C ASP A 220 -3.72 18.31 22.49
N GLY A 221 -5.04 18.12 22.57
CA GLY A 221 -6.04 19.15 22.27
C GLY A 221 -6.06 19.59 20.81
N LEU A 222 -5.49 18.81 19.89
CA LEU A 222 -5.44 19.13 18.46
C LEU A 222 -6.52 18.38 17.69
N ASP A 223 -7.23 19.11 16.82
CA ASP A 223 -8.19 18.50 15.90
C ASP A 223 -7.45 17.87 14.71
N PRO A 224 -7.59 16.55 14.46
CA PRO A 224 -7.01 15.89 13.30
C PRO A 224 -7.36 16.53 11.95
N VAL A 225 -8.51 17.20 11.83
CA VAL A 225 -8.90 17.91 10.60
C VAL A 225 -8.03 19.14 10.36
N SER A 226 -7.52 19.75 11.43
CA SER A 226 -6.67 20.94 11.37
C SER A 226 -5.18 20.62 11.31
N MET A 227 -4.79 19.33 11.34
CA MET A 227 -3.39 18.92 11.25
C MET A 227 -2.91 18.92 9.79
N GLU A 228 -1.74 19.52 9.53
CA GLU A 228 -1.14 19.53 8.18
C GLU A 228 -0.63 18.14 7.75
N THR A 229 -0.23 17.31 8.70
CA THR A 229 0.29 15.96 8.45
C THR A 229 -0.37 14.94 9.36
N ARG A 230 -0.28 13.65 8.99
CA ARG A 230 -0.96 12.55 9.71
C ARG A 230 -0.67 12.49 11.21
N ASN A 231 0.53 12.91 11.64
CA ASN A 231 1.00 12.75 13.02
C ASN A 231 1.61 14.03 13.61
N LYS A 232 1.59 15.17 12.91
CA LYS A 232 2.14 16.43 13.40
C LYS A 232 1.22 17.60 13.03
N PRO A 233 1.06 18.58 13.93
CA PRO A 233 0.21 19.75 13.66
C PRO A 233 0.69 20.53 12.45
N VAL A 234 2.01 20.69 12.28
CA VAL A 234 2.64 21.51 11.24
C VAL A 234 3.75 20.74 10.53
N ASP A 235 3.80 20.85 9.20
CA ASP A 235 4.93 20.43 8.38
C ASP A 235 5.99 21.54 8.33
N LEU A 236 6.94 21.48 9.26
CA LEU A 236 8.03 22.47 9.36
C LEU A 236 8.86 22.57 8.08
N ILE A 237 9.01 21.48 7.32
CA ILE A 237 9.78 21.47 6.06
C ILE A 237 9.00 22.23 4.99
N HIS A 238 7.69 21.99 4.89
CA HIS A 238 6.82 22.72 3.99
C HIS A 238 6.83 24.22 4.29
N GLN A 239 6.67 24.59 5.57
CA GLN A 239 6.66 26.00 5.99
C GLN A 239 8.01 26.68 5.73
N TYR A 240 9.13 26.00 6.01
CA TYR A 240 10.46 26.50 5.70
C TYR A 240 10.64 26.77 4.20
N ASN A 241 10.25 25.82 3.34
CA ASN A 241 10.36 25.99 1.89
C ASN A 241 9.44 27.10 1.36
N ASN A 242 8.24 27.25 1.91
CA ASN A 242 7.33 28.34 1.59
C ASN A 242 7.95 29.70 1.94
N LEU A 243 8.57 29.83 3.12
CA LEU A 243 9.24 31.04 3.55
C LEU A 243 10.46 31.38 2.70
N ARG A 244 11.29 30.40 2.35
CA ARG A 244 12.40 30.60 1.41
C ARG A 244 11.93 31.12 0.06
N ALA A 245 10.79 30.65 -0.42
CA ALA A 245 10.23 31.07 -1.70
C ALA A 245 9.64 32.49 -1.63
N GLN A 246 8.96 32.83 -0.53
CA GLN A 246 8.33 34.14 -0.34
C GLN A 246 9.33 35.24 0.04
N ILE A 247 10.34 34.90 0.86
CA ILE A 247 11.32 35.84 1.40
C ILE A 247 12.74 35.34 1.08
N PRO A 248 13.20 35.49 -0.19
CA PRO A 248 14.53 35.08 -0.58
C PRO A 248 15.57 36.08 -0.03
N HIS A 249 16.03 35.87 1.20
CA HIS A 249 17.15 36.61 1.78
C HIS A 249 18.47 36.21 1.10
N ARG A 250 18.82 36.87 -0.02
CA ARG A 250 20.02 36.56 -0.83
C ARG A 250 21.29 37.27 -0.38
N VAL A 251 21.18 38.24 0.52
CA VAL A 251 22.27 39.18 0.88
C VAL A 251 22.80 38.96 2.29
N GLN A 252 22.03 38.31 3.17
CA GLN A 252 22.45 38.03 4.54
C GLN A 252 23.33 36.78 4.60
N ASN A 253 24.32 36.81 5.49
CA ASN A 253 25.16 35.64 5.77
C ASN A 253 24.35 34.68 6.65
N ALA A 254 24.32 33.41 6.26
CA ALA A 254 23.70 32.37 7.07
C ALA A 254 24.42 32.23 8.42
N LEU A 255 23.65 31.92 9.47
CA LEU A 255 24.22 31.63 10.77
C LEU A 255 25.08 30.35 10.71
N PRO A 256 26.24 30.33 11.40
CA PRO A 256 27.00 29.10 11.61
C PRO A 256 26.17 28.06 12.36
N ALA A 257 26.31 26.78 11.98
CA ALA A 257 25.56 25.67 12.58
C ALA A 257 25.68 25.59 14.13
N ALA A 258 26.80 26.04 14.69
CA ALA A 258 27.04 26.05 16.13
C ALA A 258 26.23 27.14 16.87
N GLU A 259 25.83 28.21 16.18
CA GLU A 259 25.14 29.36 16.79
C GLU A 259 23.61 29.20 16.73
N ILE A 260 23.09 28.40 15.79
CA ILE A 260 21.67 28.12 15.61
C ILE A 260 20.96 27.65 16.89
N PRO A 261 21.44 26.60 17.61
CA PRO A 261 20.74 26.14 18.81
C PRO A 261 20.69 27.22 19.90
N VAL A 262 21.73 28.05 20.00
CA VAL A 262 21.80 29.16 20.98
C VAL A 262 20.77 30.22 20.65
N VAL A 263 20.66 30.62 19.38
CA VAL A 263 19.68 31.62 18.96
C VAL A 263 18.26 31.05 19.04
N LEU A 264 18.05 29.79 18.67
CA LEU A 264 16.77 29.10 18.77
C LEU A 264 16.26 29.01 20.22
N GLU A 265 17.13 28.67 21.16
CA GLU A 265 16.80 28.68 22.60
C GLU A 265 16.43 30.09 23.07
N SER A 266 17.11 31.14 22.59
CA SER A 266 16.76 32.52 22.90
C SER A 266 15.42 32.95 22.29
N LEU A 267 15.10 32.51 21.06
CA LEU A 267 13.84 32.81 20.38
C LEU A 267 12.65 32.13 21.06
N LEU A 268 12.81 30.87 21.50
CA LEU A 268 11.76 30.13 22.21
C LEU A 268 11.45 30.68 23.62
N GLN A 269 12.28 31.60 24.12
CA GLN A 269 12.05 32.35 25.37
C GLN A 269 11.30 33.68 25.14
N ASN A 270 11.09 34.10 23.90
CA ASN A 270 10.34 35.31 23.59
C ASN A 270 8.87 35.17 24.02
N SER A 271 8.22 36.32 24.25
CA SER A 271 6.82 36.40 24.69
C SER A 271 5.86 35.65 23.75
N GLU A 272 6.19 35.59 22.45
CA GLU A 272 5.41 34.92 21.41
C GLU A 272 5.33 33.39 21.58
N PHE A 273 6.32 32.78 22.24
CA PHE A 273 6.38 31.34 22.48
C PHE A 273 6.10 30.96 23.94
N THR A 274 5.62 31.90 24.75
CA THR A 274 5.32 31.64 26.18
C THR A 274 4.26 30.55 26.32
N ASP A 275 3.22 30.62 25.51
CA ASP A 275 2.11 29.65 25.49
C ASP A 275 2.40 28.43 24.60
N ALA A 276 3.58 28.37 23.99
CA ALA A 276 3.96 27.25 23.15
C ALA A 276 4.23 26.01 24.01
N ARG A 277 3.74 24.89 23.50
CA ARG A 277 3.69 23.60 24.15
C ARG A 277 5.10 22.99 24.32
N ALA A 278 5.37 22.30 25.42
CA ALA A 278 6.73 21.84 25.78
C ALA A 278 7.26 20.77 24.81
N ASP A 279 6.39 19.87 24.37
CA ASP A 279 6.61 18.92 23.29
C ASP A 279 7.02 19.61 21.99
N PHE A 280 6.33 20.68 21.58
CA PHE A 280 6.68 21.48 20.40
C PHE A 280 8.07 22.12 20.52
N LYS A 281 8.39 22.71 21.66
CA LYS A 281 9.72 23.29 21.93
C LYS A 281 10.82 22.23 21.85
N MET A 282 10.58 21.04 22.40
CA MET A 282 11.51 19.92 22.33
C MET A 282 11.67 19.39 20.91
N ASP A 283 10.58 19.28 20.14
CA ASP A 283 10.58 18.80 18.75
C ASP A 283 11.41 19.70 17.84
N ILE A 284 11.35 21.02 18.06
CA ILE A 284 12.15 22.01 17.32
C ILE A 284 13.64 21.85 17.64
N ILE A 285 13.99 21.73 18.92
CA ILE A 285 15.39 21.61 19.37
C ILE A 285 16.01 20.26 18.96
N THR A 286 15.21 19.18 18.92
CA THR A 286 15.70 17.82 18.60
C THR A 286 15.76 17.51 17.11
N LYS A 287 14.85 18.03 16.27
CA LYS A 287 14.89 17.79 14.81
C LYS A 287 16.14 18.37 14.14
N ASP A 288 16.66 19.47 14.68
CA ASP A 288 17.93 20.07 14.22
C ASP A 288 19.14 19.12 14.37
N LYS A 289 19.03 18.07 15.21
CA LYS A 289 20.10 17.08 15.42
C LYS A 289 20.04 15.88 14.46
N VAL A 290 18.93 15.63 13.76
CA VAL A 290 18.69 14.36 13.03
C VAL A 290 18.63 14.55 11.51
N GLU A 291 18.10 15.67 11.03
CA GLU A 291 18.08 16.02 9.60
C GLU A 291 18.95 17.26 9.40
N GLY A 292 20.22 17.02 9.01
CA GLY A 292 21.30 18.00 9.06
C GLY A 292 20.93 19.42 8.62
N THR A 293 21.12 20.39 9.53
CA THR A 293 21.69 21.73 9.29
C THR A 293 21.31 22.46 8.00
N GLU A 294 20.05 22.46 7.60
CA GLU A 294 19.56 23.41 6.58
C GLU A 294 18.26 24.12 6.99
N VAL A 295 17.41 23.51 7.81
CA VAL A 295 16.03 24.02 8.04
C VAL A 295 15.98 25.23 8.99
N ILE A 296 16.95 25.40 9.90
CA ILE A 296 16.96 26.54 10.86
C ILE A 296 18.11 27.53 10.57
N CYS A 297 19.11 27.18 9.74
CA CYS A 297 20.28 28.03 9.41
C CYS A 297 19.96 29.40 8.77
N MET A 298 18.70 29.65 8.38
CA MET A 298 18.29 30.87 7.69
C MET A 298 17.21 31.67 8.44
N TRP A 299 16.88 31.30 9.67
CA TRP A 299 15.81 31.98 10.44
C TRP A 299 16.26 33.21 11.24
N ILE A 300 17.53 33.62 11.13
CA ILE A 300 18.09 34.85 11.70
C ILE A 300 19.03 35.46 10.64
#